data_AF-A0A9D2AQS0-F1
#
_entry.id   AF-A0A9D2AQS0-F1
#
_cell.length_a   1.000
_cell.length_b   1.000
_cell.length_c   1.000
_cell.angle_alpha   90.00
_cell.angle_beta   90.00
_cell.angle_gamma   90.00
#
_symmetry.space_group_name_H-M   'P 1'
#
loop_
_entity.id
_entity.type
_entity.pdbx_description
1 polymer ?
#
loop_
_entity_poly.entity_id
_entity_poly.type
_entity_poly.pdbx_seq_one_letter_code
_entity_poly.pdbx_strand_id
1 'polypeptide(L)'
;MFQKLILVCIREALIAFPWRLTAALAAGLGAAAIAAYFLIRACSFRLILHLGDGTTVSERHPGDCRLDLYPLPPREGYRFVGWFRDEACTEPVAGVLRVPRRGAELYARWKAELPQGSPCAVSPLRKAEGSAAELSAPSVPASASSVSSAPAAAPLVPSVPERAGAASGSDLERAGAASGSVSDRAVTANGSGSAARSPAPSGLVADVSAPPSSLSRSRSVPTEDDFTRALLTTAAGELIFLYRRRSFLARLALADGAVQDFFREVRAALLSFAGVRERIGWGGASYAAGRTTLARIAANAKSLVVCLALDPRGAYLAGVHFADLSARGRYASVPVRCKVTGRRGLHAVLDLVRELARLHALAGCAPPAPPELPPPDPRLLAERGLIRVVARRENGDPVAEEELRALLEAGATLEKFSSAFALRRMRGRAVRFLLGEGASPRPVPARSSAARALVNLDTIAACFADGARVDLETLREKGLIGRRATACKILARGRLDKVLTVEAEEFSRAAERLIAQKGGKAVRVHKGK
;
A
#
# COMPACT_ATOMS: atom_id res chain seq x y z
N MET A 1 -60.26 27.15 33.00
CA MET A 1 -59.11 27.92 33.53
C MET A 1 -58.04 27.00 34.16
N PHE A 2 -58.43 25.97 34.92
CA PHE A 2 -57.54 24.98 35.57
C PHE A 2 -56.54 24.27 34.63
N GLN A 3 -56.98 23.86 33.43
CA GLN A 3 -56.14 23.10 32.50
C GLN A 3 -54.96 23.92 31.93
N LYS A 4 -55.14 25.24 31.78
CA LYS A 4 -54.06 26.16 31.38
C LYS A 4 -53.07 26.38 32.51
N LEU A 5 -53.54 26.39 33.77
CA LEU A 5 -52.68 26.53 34.94
C LEU A 5 -51.77 25.30 35.13
N ILE A 6 -52.32 24.09 34.94
CA ILE A 6 -51.57 22.83 35.06
C ILE A 6 -50.47 22.76 34.00
N LEU A 7 -50.75 23.15 32.74
CA LEU A 7 -49.74 23.18 31.69
C LEU A 7 -48.62 24.18 31.96
N VAL A 8 -48.93 25.33 32.57
CA VAL A 8 -47.94 26.34 32.95
C VAL A 8 -47.07 25.82 34.10
N CYS A 9 -47.65 25.19 35.12
CA CYS A 9 -46.89 24.57 36.21
C CYS A 9 -45.98 23.43 35.74
N ILE A 10 -46.44 22.58 34.81
CA ILE A 10 -45.61 21.49 34.25
C ILE A 10 -44.47 22.08 33.40
N ARG A 11 -44.73 23.14 32.64
CA ARG A 11 -43.70 23.83 31.84
C ARG A 11 -42.65 24.49 32.72
N GLU A 12 -43.05 25.14 33.81
CA GLU A 12 -42.16 25.74 34.81
C GLU A 12 -41.33 24.66 35.53
N ALA A 13 -41.95 23.54 35.94
CA ALA A 13 -41.27 22.43 36.62
C ALA A 13 -40.26 21.69 35.72
N LEU A 14 -40.55 21.56 34.41
CA LEU A 14 -39.61 20.99 33.44
C LEU A 14 -38.41 21.91 33.19
N ILE A 15 -38.60 23.23 33.19
CA ILE A 15 -37.51 24.21 33.04
C ILE A 15 -36.60 24.24 34.29
N ALA A 16 -37.18 24.00 35.48
CA ALA A 16 -36.46 23.98 36.75
C ALA A 16 -35.66 22.68 36.99
N PHE A 17 -35.92 21.60 36.25
CA PHE A 17 -35.18 20.36 36.40
C PHE A 17 -33.79 20.52 35.75
N PRO A 18 -32.67 20.32 36.49
CA PRO A 18 -31.34 20.65 35.99
C PRO A 18 -30.85 19.55 35.04
N TRP A 19 -31.44 19.46 33.85
CA TRP A 19 -31.01 18.55 32.78
C TRP A 19 -29.54 18.74 32.40
N ARG A 20 -28.99 19.92 32.68
CA ARG A 20 -27.56 20.21 32.50
C ARG A 20 -26.67 19.41 33.45
N LEU A 21 -27.10 19.16 34.69
CA LEU A 21 -26.33 18.38 35.67
C LEU A 21 -26.41 16.88 35.36
N THR A 22 -27.59 16.37 35.01
CA THR A 22 -27.76 14.95 34.63
C THR A 22 -27.09 14.64 33.28
N ALA A 23 -27.16 15.55 32.30
CA ALA A 23 -26.45 15.40 31.03
C ALA A 23 -24.93 15.51 31.19
N ALA A 24 -24.43 16.38 32.07
CA ALA A 24 -23.00 16.48 32.36
C ALA A 24 -22.45 15.23 33.08
N LEU A 25 -23.20 14.66 34.02
CA LEU A 25 -22.84 13.40 34.69
C LEU A 25 -22.85 12.22 33.71
N ALA A 26 -23.85 12.13 32.82
CA ALA A 26 -23.91 11.10 31.79
C ALA A 26 -22.77 11.23 30.76
N ALA A 27 -22.43 12.46 30.36
CA ALA A 27 -21.30 12.73 29.47
C ALA A 27 -19.94 12.40 30.14
N GLY A 28 -19.81 12.66 31.45
CA GLY A 28 -18.63 12.31 32.23
C GLY A 28 -18.40 10.80 32.36
N LEU A 29 -19.45 10.03 32.64
CA LEU A 29 -19.38 8.56 32.67
C LEU A 29 -19.05 7.96 31.30
N GLY A 30 -19.61 8.53 30.22
CA GLY A 30 -19.27 8.14 28.85
C GLY A 30 -17.80 8.41 28.51
N ALA A 31 -17.27 9.58 28.89
CA ALA A 31 -15.86 9.92 28.69
C ALA A 31 -14.92 9.01 29.48
N ALA A 32 -15.27 8.65 30.72
CA ALA A 32 -14.51 7.72 31.55
C ALA A 32 -14.50 6.29 30.97
N ALA A 33 -15.64 5.80 30.47
CA ALA A 33 -15.72 4.49 29.82
C ALA A 33 -14.90 4.43 28.52
N ILE A 34 -14.93 5.51 27.72
CA ILE A 34 -14.12 5.65 26.51
C ILE A 34 -12.62 5.71 26.86
N ALA A 35 -12.24 6.48 27.89
CA ALA A 35 -10.86 6.54 28.36
C ALA A 35 -10.36 5.18 28.88
N ALA A 36 -11.19 4.46 29.65
CA ALA A 36 -10.89 3.10 30.11
C ALA A 36 -10.73 2.12 28.94
N TYR A 37 -11.59 2.20 27.92
CA TYR A 37 -11.48 1.39 26.70
C TYR A 37 -10.15 1.63 25.96
N PHE A 38 -9.74 2.90 25.81
CA PHE A 38 -8.47 3.24 25.19
C PHE A 38 -7.26 2.84 26.05
N LEU A 39 -7.35 2.98 27.38
CA LEU A 39 -6.30 2.51 28.31
C LEU A 39 -6.12 0.99 28.22
N ILE A 40 -7.21 0.21 28.19
CA ILE A 40 -7.16 -1.25 28.05
C ILE A 40 -6.55 -1.65 26.69
N ARG A 41 -6.89 -0.94 25.62
CA ARG A 41 -6.30 -1.14 24.28
C ARG A 41 -4.84 -0.69 24.17
N ALA A 42 -4.39 0.22 25.03
CA ALA A 42 -3.02 0.71 25.09
C ALA A 42 -2.10 -0.19 25.94
N CYS A 43 -2.64 -0.93 26.91
CA CYS A 43 -1.90 -1.92 27.69
C CYS A 43 -1.65 -3.19 26.87
N SER A 44 -0.37 -3.50 26.62
CA SER A 44 0.06 -4.78 26.01
C SER A 44 0.32 -5.84 27.08
N PHE A 45 -0.29 -7.01 26.95
CA PHE A 45 -0.09 -8.17 27.82
C PHE A 45 0.82 -9.19 27.14
N ARG A 46 1.63 -9.90 27.94
CA ARG A 46 2.58 -10.91 27.45
C ARG A 46 1.84 -12.25 27.28
N LEU A 47 1.98 -12.84 26.11
CA LEU A 47 1.53 -14.19 25.77
C LEU A 47 2.77 -15.06 25.58
N ILE A 48 2.88 -16.17 26.31
CA ILE A 48 4.02 -17.10 26.20
C ILE A 48 3.51 -18.38 25.53
N LEU A 49 4.16 -18.77 24.44
CA LEU A 49 3.83 -19.97 23.67
C LEU A 49 4.95 -21.00 23.86
N HIS A 50 4.63 -22.14 24.47
CA HIS A 50 5.51 -23.27 24.66
C HIS A 50 5.36 -24.23 23.48
N LEU A 51 6.42 -24.39 22.66
CA LEU A 51 6.39 -25.16 21.41
C LEU A 51 6.64 -26.66 21.60
N GLY A 52 6.92 -27.10 22.83
CA GLY A 52 7.07 -28.52 23.22
C GLY A 52 8.47 -29.13 23.05
N ASP A 53 9.43 -28.38 22.51
CA ASP A 53 10.86 -28.74 22.33
C ASP A 53 11.80 -28.01 23.29
N GLY A 54 11.25 -27.42 24.36
CA GLY A 54 11.98 -26.54 25.27
C GLY A 54 12.10 -25.08 24.78
N THR A 55 11.61 -24.75 23.58
CA THR A 55 11.58 -23.36 23.09
C THR A 55 10.29 -22.66 23.49
N THR A 56 10.42 -21.41 23.96
CA THR A 56 9.31 -20.53 24.32
C THR A 56 9.34 -19.26 23.47
N VAL A 57 8.20 -18.91 22.87
CA VAL A 57 8.03 -17.68 22.10
C VAL A 57 7.16 -16.74 22.90
N SER A 58 7.69 -15.56 23.25
CA SER A 58 6.91 -14.55 23.97
C SER A 58 6.48 -13.42 23.04
N GLU A 59 5.18 -13.26 22.89
CA GLU A 59 4.56 -12.20 22.10
C GLU A 59 3.85 -11.18 23.00
N ARG A 60 3.72 -9.94 22.55
CA ARG A 60 2.97 -8.90 23.28
C ARG A 60 1.75 -8.50 22.47
N HIS A 61 0.59 -8.65 23.07
CA HIS A 61 -0.70 -8.38 22.43
C HIS A 61 -1.54 -7.43 23.27
N PRO A 62 -2.29 -6.49 22.67
CA PRO A 62 -3.19 -5.61 23.41
C PRO A 62 -4.32 -6.41 24.08
N GLY A 63 -4.77 -5.99 25.26
CA GLY A 63 -5.84 -6.67 25.99
C GLY A 63 -7.14 -6.79 25.19
N ASP A 64 -7.83 -7.93 25.33
CA ASP A 64 -9.07 -8.27 24.63
C ASP A 64 -8.94 -8.35 23.09
N CYS A 65 -7.73 -8.43 22.53
CA CYS A 65 -7.56 -8.70 21.11
C CYS A 65 -7.96 -10.15 20.78
N ARG A 66 -8.54 -10.31 19.59
CA ARG A 66 -8.86 -11.62 19.01
C ARG A 66 -7.62 -12.10 18.25
N LEU A 67 -7.01 -13.18 18.71
CA LEU A 67 -5.83 -13.77 18.10
C LEU A 67 -6.21 -15.11 17.45
N ASP A 68 -5.98 -15.24 16.15
CA ASP A 68 -6.15 -16.50 15.44
C ASP A 68 -4.86 -17.31 15.59
N LEU A 69 -4.96 -18.47 16.26
CA LEU A 69 -3.82 -19.33 16.53
C LEU A 69 -3.56 -20.21 15.30
N TYR A 70 -2.52 -19.87 14.53
CA TYR A 70 -2.15 -20.64 13.34
C TYR A 70 -1.63 -22.03 13.71
N PRO A 71 -1.91 -23.07 12.89
CA PRO A 71 -1.29 -24.38 13.05
C PRO A 71 0.21 -24.27 12.76
N LEU A 72 1.02 -24.85 13.64
CA LEU A 72 2.47 -24.92 13.45
C LEU A 72 2.81 -25.91 12.31
N PRO A 73 3.90 -25.68 11.56
CA PRO A 73 4.32 -26.61 10.52
C PRO A 73 4.59 -28.01 11.10
N PRO A 74 4.24 -29.09 10.37
CA PRO A 74 4.45 -30.46 10.83
C PRO A 74 5.95 -30.72 11.06
N ARG A 75 6.27 -31.44 12.15
CA ARG A 75 7.63 -31.86 12.50
C ARG A 75 7.84 -33.31 12.07
N GLU A 76 9.07 -33.70 11.74
CA GLU A 76 9.38 -35.09 11.35
C GLU A 76 8.93 -36.06 12.45
N GLY A 77 7.99 -36.95 12.12
CA GLY A 77 7.43 -37.96 13.05
C GLY A 77 6.37 -37.45 14.04
N TYR A 78 5.94 -36.17 13.98
CA TYR A 78 4.94 -35.61 14.89
C TYR A 78 3.93 -34.70 14.18
N ARG A 79 2.64 -34.92 14.43
CA ARG A 79 1.56 -34.02 13.98
C ARG A 79 1.14 -33.06 15.10
N PHE A 80 0.95 -31.80 14.75
CA PHE A 80 0.41 -30.78 15.65
C PHE A 80 -1.08 -31.02 15.91
N VAL A 81 -1.50 -31.10 17.18
CA VAL A 81 -2.90 -31.40 17.57
C VAL A 81 -3.66 -30.13 17.94
N GLY A 82 -3.00 -29.15 18.56
CA GLY A 82 -3.62 -27.89 18.97
C GLY A 82 -2.91 -27.21 20.14
N TRP A 83 -3.44 -26.06 20.56
CA TRP A 83 -2.96 -25.25 21.68
C TRP A 83 -3.78 -25.53 22.94
N PHE A 84 -3.11 -25.59 24.10
CA PHE A 84 -3.72 -25.87 25.40
C PHE A 84 -3.28 -24.84 26.45
N ARG A 85 -4.08 -24.62 27.50
CA ARG A 85 -3.73 -23.65 28.58
C ARG A 85 -2.78 -24.20 29.63
N ASP A 86 -2.77 -25.53 29.78
CA ASP A 86 -1.97 -26.21 30.79
C ASP A 86 -0.91 -27.09 30.15
N GLU A 87 0.20 -27.28 30.86
CA GLU A 87 1.30 -28.17 30.45
C GLU A 87 0.83 -29.64 30.31
N ALA A 88 -0.14 -30.07 31.12
CA ALA A 88 -0.78 -31.38 31.02
C ALA A 88 -1.71 -31.53 29.80
N CYS A 89 -1.92 -30.46 29.02
CA CYS A 89 -2.74 -30.41 27.81
C CYS A 89 -4.18 -30.94 28.01
N THR A 90 -4.84 -30.48 29.08
CA THR A 90 -6.19 -30.85 29.51
C THR A 90 -7.28 -29.90 29.00
N GLU A 91 -7.00 -28.60 28.95
CA GLU A 91 -7.94 -27.58 28.45
C GLU A 91 -7.57 -27.13 27.02
N PRO A 92 -8.29 -27.57 25.97
CA PRO A 92 -8.02 -27.15 24.60
C PRO A 92 -8.47 -25.71 24.35
N VAL A 93 -7.63 -24.93 23.67
CA VAL A 93 -7.95 -23.59 23.19
C VAL A 93 -8.42 -23.70 21.75
N ALA A 94 -9.69 -23.34 21.51
CA ALA A 94 -10.22 -23.21 20.14
C ALA A 94 -9.36 -22.21 19.35
N GLY A 95 -9.27 -22.37 18.02
CA GLY A 95 -8.34 -21.63 17.14
C GLY A 95 -8.42 -20.09 17.17
N VAL A 96 -9.31 -19.51 17.98
CA VAL A 96 -9.43 -18.09 18.25
C VAL A 96 -9.31 -17.85 19.75
N LEU A 97 -8.21 -17.22 20.21
CA LEU A 97 -8.01 -16.84 21.59
C LEU A 97 -8.31 -15.35 21.81
N ARG A 98 -9.12 -15.02 22.82
CA ARG A 98 -9.15 -13.67 23.39
C ARG A 98 -8.05 -13.54 24.44
N VAL A 99 -7.10 -12.65 24.20
CA VAL A 99 -5.95 -12.46 25.12
C VAL A 99 -6.46 -11.89 26.45
N PRO A 100 -6.28 -12.61 27.57
CA PRO A 100 -6.74 -12.14 28.88
C PRO A 100 -5.88 -10.97 29.37
N ARG A 101 -6.51 -10.07 30.13
CA ARG A 101 -5.91 -8.84 30.70
C ARG A 101 -4.88 -9.11 31.82
N ARG A 102 -4.39 -10.33 31.95
CA ARG A 102 -3.35 -10.77 32.89
C ARG A 102 -2.17 -11.44 32.19
N GLY A 103 -2.18 -11.55 30.85
CA GLY A 103 -1.28 -12.43 30.11
C GLY A 103 -1.76 -13.88 30.14
N ALA A 104 -1.21 -14.70 29.24
CA ALA A 104 -1.54 -16.12 29.16
C ALA A 104 -0.32 -16.94 28.74
N GLU A 105 -0.33 -18.21 29.11
CA GLU A 105 0.65 -19.21 28.69
C GLU A 105 -0.10 -20.29 27.92
N LEU A 106 0.41 -20.69 26.75
CA LEU A 106 -0.18 -21.74 25.93
C LEU A 106 0.86 -22.80 25.59
N TYR A 107 0.44 -24.05 25.57
CA TYR A 107 1.27 -25.22 25.32
C TYR A 107 0.82 -25.92 24.03
N ALA A 108 1.76 -26.14 23.13
CA ALA A 108 1.55 -26.90 21.89
C ALA A 108 1.55 -28.40 22.18
N ARG A 109 0.47 -29.10 21.83
CA ARG A 109 0.39 -30.57 21.94
C ARG A 109 0.75 -31.23 20.61
N TRP A 110 1.65 -32.21 20.68
CA TRP A 110 2.11 -33.02 19.54
C TRP A 110 1.68 -34.48 19.71
N LYS A 111 1.38 -35.17 18.60
CA LYS A 111 1.11 -36.61 18.56
C LYS A 111 2.08 -37.28 17.60
N ALA A 112 2.83 -38.28 18.06
CA ALA A 112 3.77 -39.03 17.24
C ALA A 112 3.01 -39.83 16.15
N GLU A 113 3.46 -39.72 14.90
CA GLU A 113 3.02 -40.54 13.77
C GLU A 113 4.19 -41.48 13.41
N LEU A 114 4.00 -42.77 13.65
CA LEU A 114 4.98 -43.80 13.28
C LEU A 114 5.00 -43.95 11.74
N PRO A 115 6.18 -44.01 11.10
CA PRO A 115 6.29 -44.13 9.66
C PRO A 115 5.86 -45.54 9.21
N GLN A 116 4.72 -45.64 8.52
CA GLN A 116 4.36 -46.89 7.84
C GLN A 116 5.04 -46.93 6.47
N GLY A 117 6.09 -47.74 6.37
CA GLY A 117 6.71 -48.12 5.10
C GLY A 117 5.84 -49.09 4.31
N SER A 118 5.84 -48.92 2.98
CA SER A 118 5.61 -49.97 1.98
C SER A 118 6.98 -50.52 1.54
N PRO A 119 7.14 -51.79 1.06
CA PRO A 119 6.41 -52.32 -0.09
C PRO A 119 6.09 -53.85 -0.13
N CYS A 120 5.16 -54.18 -1.05
CA CYS A 120 4.98 -55.39 -1.89
C CYS A 120 4.99 -56.85 -1.36
N ALA A 121 3.89 -57.54 -1.71
CA ALA A 121 3.77 -58.89 -2.30
C ALA A 121 4.31 -60.13 -1.55
N VAL A 122 3.40 -60.95 -1.02
CA VAL A 122 3.19 -62.38 -1.37
C VAL A 122 1.92 -62.92 -0.69
N SER A 123 1.07 -63.62 -1.45
CA SER A 123 -0.01 -64.50 -0.95
C SER A 123 0.56 -65.92 -0.69
N PRO A 124 -0.27 -66.96 -0.41
CA PRO A 124 -1.16 -67.20 0.74
C PRO A 124 -0.88 -68.59 1.38
N LEU A 125 -1.39 -68.90 2.59
CA LEU A 125 -2.02 -70.21 2.96
C LEU A 125 -2.14 -70.43 4.49
N ARG A 126 -3.33 -70.95 4.88
CA ARG A 126 -3.63 -71.91 5.99
C ARG A 126 -3.40 -71.43 7.43
N LYS A 127 -4.21 -71.79 8.43
CA LYS A 127 -5.48 -72.55 8.61
C LYS A 127 -5.84 -72.42 10.11
N ALA A 128 -7.12 -72.60 10.43
CA ALA A 128 -7.68 -72.93 11.77
C ALA A 128 -7.66 -71.81 12.82
N GLU A 129 -8.62 -71.62 13.72
CA GLU A 129 -9.90 -72.24 14.11
C GLU A 129 -10.56 -71.14 14.97
N GLY A 130 -11.84 -70.81 14.86
CA GLY A 130 -12.94 -71.56 15.46
C GLY A 130 -13.58 -70.72 16.59
N SER A 131 -14.81 -70.26 16.40
CA SER A 131 -15.91 -70.45 17.36
C SER A 131 -17.15 -69.69 16.89
N ALA A 132 -18.23 -70.45 16.78
CA ALA A 132 -19.55 -70.07 16.32
C ALA A 132 -20.40 -69.40 17.42
N ALA A 133 -21.39 -68.63 16.97
CA ALA A 133 -22.79 -68.60 17.46
C ALA A 133 -23.53 -67.58 16.57
N GLU A 134 -24.35 -68.05 15.61
CA GLU A 134 -25.84 -68.08 15.71
C GLU A 134 -26.44 -66.67 15.80
N LEU A 135 -27.46 -66.20 15.08
CA LEU A 135 -28.57 -66.69 14.25
C LEU A 135 -29.21 -65.36 13.79
N SER A 136 -29.56 -65.02 12.55
CA SER A 136 -30.62 -65.57 11.70
C SER A 136 -30.81 -64.58 10.53
N ALA A 137 -30.87 -65.07 9.30
CA ALA A 137 -31.55 -64.40 8.19
C ALA A 137 -33.01 -64.88 8.13
N PRO A 138 -33.92 -64.19 7.41
CA PRO A 138 -34.26 -64.63 6.05
C PRO A 138 -34.35 -63.44 5.05
N SER A 139 -33.66 -63.49 3.90
CA SER A 139 -34.10 -63.96 2.57
C SER A 139 -35.00 -62.97 1.78
N VAL A 140 -34.45 -62.23 0.78
CA VAL A 140 -34.61 -62.31 -0.73
C VAL A 140 -36.09 -62.30 -1.22
N PRO A 141 -36.45 -61.96 -2.49
CA PRO A 141 -35.62 -61.60 -3.66
C PRO A 141 -36.17 -60.47 -4.57
N ALA A 142 -35.39 -60.05 -5.58
CA ALA A 142 -35.67 -60.24 -7.02
C ALA A 142 -35.71 -58.82 -7.66
N SER A 143 -35.24 -58.48 -8.86
CA SER A 143 -34.87 -59.16 -10.11
C SER A 143 -33.91 -58.18 -10.84
N ALA A 144 -32.78 -58.61 -11.43
CA ALA A 144 -32.66 -59.12 -12.80
C ALA A 144 -33.26 -58.13 -13.82
N SER A 145 -32.48 -57.42 -14.64
CA SER A 145 -31.89 -57.86 -15.91
C SER A 145 -31.85 -56.59 -16.81
N SER A 146 -31.01 -56.35 -17.82
CA SER A 146 -29.99 -57.12 -18.52
C SER A 146 -29.45 -56.26 -19.69
N VAL A 147 -28.12 -56.23 -19.83
CA VAL A 147 -27.24 -56.20 -21.02
C VAL A 147 -27.47 -55.34 -22.29
N SER A 148 -26.31 -54.90 -22.80
CA SER A 148 -25.80 -54.96 -24.20
C SER A 148 -25.49 -53.57 -24.78
N SER A 149 -24.38 -53.23 -25.45
CA SER A 149 -23.14 -53.90 -25.87
C SER A 149 -22.18 -52.82 -26.43
N ALA A 150 -20.88 -53.12 -26.46
CA ALA A 150 -19.77 -52.37 -27.10
C ALA A 150 -19.84 -52.50 -28.67
N PRO A 151 -18.88 -52.02 -29.53
CA PRO A 151 -17.52 -51.58 -29.24
C PRO A 151 -16.92 -50.42 -30.12
N ALA A 152 -15.62 -50.24 -29.88
CA ALA A 152 -14.59 -49.36 -30.44
C ALA A 152 -14.47 -49.15 -31.96
N ALA A 153 -13.84 -48.02 -32.35
CA ALA A 153 -12.80 -47.96 -33.39
C ALA A 153 -12.03 -46.61 -33.36
N ALA A 154 -10.70 -46.68 -33.39
CA ALA A 154 -9.77 -45.58 -33.69
C ALA A 154 -9.83 -45.21 -35.19
N PRO A 155 -9.20 -44.12 -35.67
CA PRO A 155 -7.80 -44.27 -36.14
C PRO A 155 -6.89 -43.00 -36.14
N LEU A 156 -5.57 -43.30 -36.10
CA LEU A 156 -4.45 -42.84 -36.93
C LEU A 156 -4.14 -41.35 -37.20
N VAL A 157 -2.88 -41.02 -36.91
CA VAL A 157 -2.06 -39.88 -37.39
C VAL A 157 -1.49 -40.22 -38.79
N PRO A 158 -1.17 -39.22 -39.64
CA PRO A 158 0.19 -39.22 -40.20
C PRO A 158 0.87 -37.84 -40.31
N SER A 159 2.12 -37.85 -39.87
CA SER A 159 3.39 -37.28 -40.38
C SER A 159 3.42 -36.32 -41.59
N VAL A 160 4.06 -35.17 -41.33
CA VAL A 160 5.14 -34.44 -42.07
C VAL A 160 5.44 -34.83 -43.53
N PRO A 161 5.78 -33.82 -44.36
CA PRO A 161 6.93 -33.95 -45.25
C PRO A 161 7.96 -32.83 -45.10
N GLU A 162 9.23 -33.22 -45.19
CA GLU A 162 10.41 -32.40 -45.37
C GLU A 162 10.90 -32.58 -46.82
N ARG A 163 11.18 -31.50 -47.55
CA ARG A 163 12.31 -31.44 -48.51
C ARG A 163 12.59 -30.03 -49.04
N ALA A 164 13.78 -29.56 -48.66
CA ALA A 164 14.84 -28.87 -49.40
C ALA A 164 14.58 -28.22 -50.78
N GLY A 165 15.19 -27.03 -50.96
CA GLY A 165 15.83 -26.65 -52.24
C GLY A 165 15.97 -25.15 -52.55
N ALA A 166 17.22 -24.67 -52.54
CA ALA A 166 17.83 -23.66 -53.45
C ALA A 166 17.84 -22.14 -53.13
N ALA A 167 19.06 -21.67 -52.82
CA ALA A 167 19.89 -20.67 -53.52
C ALA A 167 19.61 -19.14 -53.44
N SER A 168 20.56 -18.43 -52.79
CA SER A 168 21.38 -17.26 -53.25
C SER A 168 21.82 -16.48 -52.00
N GLY A 169 23.08 -16.11 -51.73
CA GLY A 169 24.25 -15.93 -52.59
C GLY A 169 24.65 -14.44 -52.61
N SER A 170 25.58 -14.05 -51.73
CA SER A 170 26.56 -12.91 -51.81
C SER A 170 26.91 -12.42 -50.39
N ASP A 171 28.12 -12.10 -49.96
CA ASP A 171 29.51 -12.28 -50.42
C ASP A 171 30.39 -11.77 -49.26
N LEU A 172 31.54 -12.45 -49.04
CA LEU A 172 32.91 -11.95 -48.75
C LEU A 172 33.09 -10.68 -47.88
N GLU A 173 34.09 -10.51 -47.01
CA GLU A 173 35.38 -11.11 -46.67
C GLU A 173 35.89 -10.27 -45.46
N ARG A 174 36.62 -10.71 -44.42
CA ARG A 174 38.05 -11.08 -44.33
C ARG A 174 38.43 -10.81 -42.84
N ALA A 175 38.72 -11.82 -42.03
CA ALA A 175 40.04 -12.39 -41.69
C ALA A 175 40.87 -11.60 -40.64
N GLY A 176 41.47 -12.37 -39.71
CA GLY A 176 42.51 -11.94 -38.76
C GLY A 176 42.25 -12.43 -37.33
N ALA A 177 42.33 -13.74 -37.07
CA ALA A 177 43.51 -14.43 -36.47
C ALA A 177 43.66 -14.16 -34.95
N ALA A 178 43.34 -15.12 -34.09
CA ALA A 178 44.25 -16.15 -33.50
C ALA A 178 44.89 -15.64 -32.20
N SER A 179 45.24 -16.42 -31.17
CA SER A 179 45.00 -17.79 -30.68
C SER A 179 45.82 -17.88 -29.37
N GLY A 180 45.47 -18.81 -28.47
CA GLY A 180 46.35 -19.37 -27.43
C GLY A 180 46.39 -18.59 -26.11
N SER A 181 45.82 -19.03 -24.98
CA SER A 181 45.90 -20.29 -24.22
C SER A 181 47.08 -20.41 -23.25
N VAL A 182 46.72 -20.77 -22.01
CA VAL A 182 47.43 -21.57 -21.00
C VAL A 182 48.21 -20.82 -19.88
N SER A 183 47.79 -21.22 -18.67
CA SER A 183 48.37 -21.26 -17.32
C SER A 183 49.89 -21.51 -17.25
N ASP A 184 50.64 -21.29 -16.17
CA ASP A 184 50.43 -21.80 -14.80
C ASP A 184 51.44 -21.15 -13.81
N ARG A 185 51.09 -21.23 -12.52
CA ARG A 185 51.88 -21.32 -11.25
C ARG A 185 53.43 -21.21 -11.27
N ALA A 186 54.15 -20.82 -10.22
CA ALA A 186 53.95 -20.51 -8.78
C ALA A 186 55.31 -20.03 -8.18
N VAL A 187 55.34 -19.89 -6.84
CA VAL A 187 56.52 -19.78 -5.93
C VAL A 187 56.87 -18.31 -5.57
N THR A 188 57.04 -17.85 -4.32
CA THR A 188 57.49 -18.44 -3.04
C THR A 188 56.83 -17.75 -1.82
N ALA A 189 56.92 -18.42 -0.67
CA ALA A 189 56.45 -18.03 0.66
C ALA A 189 57.46 -17.22 1.50
N ASN A 190 56.95 -16.54 2.54
CA ASN A 190 57.48 -16.35 3.91
C ASN A 190 56.53 -15.36 4.62
N GLY A 191 56.05 -15.48 5.86
CA GLY A 191 56.37 -16.33 7.01
C GLY A 191 56.34 -15.47 8.29
N SER A 192 55.75 -16.00 9.38
CA SER A 192 55.66 -15.47 10.78
C SER A 192 54.56 -14.43 11.07
N GLY A 193 53.81 -14.43 12.18
CA GLY A 193 53.74 -15.21 13.43
C GLY A 193 52.93 -14.37 14.43
N SER A 194 51.71 -14.79 14.83
CA SER A 194 51.33 -15.42 16.12
C SER A 194 51.05 -14.47 17.31
N ALA A 195 49.87 -14.72 17.94
CA ALA A 195 49.46 -14.48 19.33
C ALA A 195 49.22 -13.03 19.80
N ALA A 196 48.40 -12.70 20.80
CA ALA A 196 47.22 -13.27 21.48
C ALA A 196 46.80 -12.23 22.55
N ARG A 197 45.50 -12.20 22.89
CA ARG A 197 44.89 -11.78 24.18
C ARG A 197 44.86 -10.29 24.60
N SER A 198 43.63 -9.86 24.91
CA SER A 198 43.23 -8.75 25.79
C SER A 198 43.89 -8.81 27.18
N PRO A 199 43.86 -7.70 27.95
CA PRO A 199 42.80 -7.56 28.96
C PRO A 199 42.35 -6.11 29.28
N ALA A 200 41.16 -5.98 29.90
CA ALA A 200 40.76 -4.84 30.73
C ALA A 200 41.25 -5.05 32.19
N PRO A 201 41.34 -4.01 33.05
CA PRO A 201 40.23 -3.76 33.98
C PRO A 201 40.00 -2.31 34.51
N SER A 202 38.74 -2.07 34.88
CA SER A 202 38.10 -1.30 35.99
C SER A 202 38.75 -0.13 36.75
N GLY A 203 37.94 0.93 36.99
CA GLY A 203 37.77 1.56 38.33
C GLY A 203 37.37 3.06 38.44
N LEU A 204 36.11 3.34 38.88
CA LEU A 204 35.57 4.45 39.75
C LEU A 204 35.70 5.95 39.29
N VAL A 205 34.82 6.95 39.52
CA VAL A 205 33.56 7.21 40.28
C VAL A 205 32.88 8.52 39.78
N ALA A 206 31.53 8.54 39.87
CA ALA A 206 30.52 9.61 40.08
C ALA A 206 30.70 11.07 39.61
N ASP A 207 29.68 11.62 38.91
CA ASP A 207 28.86 12.74 39.43
C ASP A 207 27.48 12.88 38.72
N VAL A 208 26.53 13.46 39.46
CA VAL A 208 25.10 13.65 39.21
C VAL A 208 24.83 14.91 38.39
N SER A 209 23.97 14.84 37.36
CA SER A 209 23.15 16.00 36.93
C SER A 209 22.00 15.63 36.00
N ALA A 210 20.90 16.37 36.17
CA ALA A 210 19.53 16.15 35.71
C ALA A 210 19.29 15.96 34.19
N PRO A 211 18.18 15.31 33.77
CA PRO A 211 17.83 15.16 32.36
C PRO A 211 17.18 16.45 31.79
N PRO A 212 17.59 16.94 30.60
CA PRO A 212 16.87 18.01 29.94
C PRO A 212 15.57 17.49 29.32
N SER A 213 14.49 18.17 29.71
CA SER A 213 13.14 18.12 29.17
C SER A 213 13.12 18.40 27.65
N SER A 214 13.12 17.32 26.85
CA SER A 214 12.75 17.39 25.43
C SER A 214 11.28 17.01 25.27
N LEU A 215 10.41 18.02 25.17
CA LEU A 215 9.04 17.88 24.69
C LEU A 215 9.08 17.45 23.21
N SER A 216 9.24 16.15 23.02
CA SER A 216 9.07 15.46 21.75
C SER A 216 7.60 15.56 21.35
N ARG A 217 7.33 16.54 20.49
CA ARG A 217 6.08 16.69 19.75
C ARG A 217 5.83 15.37 19.01
N SER A 218 4.84 14.61 19.46
CA SER A 218 4.47 13.30 18.92
C SER A 218 4.20 13.40 17.41
N ARG A 219 5.20 13.01 16.61
CA ARG A 219 5.04 12.73 15.19
C ARG A 219 4.28 11.41 15.11
N SER A 220 3.07 11.44 14.55
CA SER A 220 2.41 10.21 14.07
C SER A 220 3.41 9.42 13.23
N VAL A 221 3.70 8.19 13.63
CA VAL A 221 4.65 7.30 12.96
C VAL A 221 4.13 7.05 11.53
N PRO A 222 4.87 7.46 10.48
CA PRO A 222 4.49 7.19 9.11
C PRO A 222 4.56 5.67 8.84
N THR A 223 3.53 5.12 8.20
CA THR A 223 3.38 3.67 7.92
C THR A 223 4.34 3.23 6.80
N GLU A 224 4.72 1.95 6.78
CA GLU A 224 5.67 1.29 5.86
C GLU A 224 5.62 1.69 4.36
N ASP A 225 4.48 2.20 3.87
CA ASP A 225 4.34 2.77 2.52
C ASP A 225 5.14 4.07 2.28
N ASP A 226 5.57 4.76 3.35
CA ASP A 226 6.35 6.01 3.30
C ASP A 226 7.87 5.80 3.09
N PHE A 227 8.39 4.57 3.12
CA PHE A 227 9.83 4.27 3.04
C PHE A 227 10.38 4.07 1.62
N THR A 228 9.75 4.65 0.60
CA THR A 228 10.19 4.49 -0.80
C THR A 228 11.20 5.56 -1.24
N ARG A 229 11.45 6.60 -0.44
CA ARG A 229 12.17 7.82 -0.87
C ARG A 229 13.23 8.26 0.15
N ALA A 230 14.46 8.45 -0.32
CA ALA A 230 15.60 8.87 0.50
C ALA A 230 16.41 9.97 -0.22
N LEU A 231 16.95 10.91 0.54
CA LEU A 231 17.69 12.08 0.08
C LEU A 231 19.14 11.83 0.44
N LEU A 232 19.99 11.80 -0.58
CA LEU A 232 21.42 11.72 -0.41
C LEU A 232 21.99 13.13 -0.56
N THR A 233 22.64 13.62 0.49
CA THR A 233 23.34 14.90 0.50
C THR A 233 24.83 14.63 0.42
N THR A 234 25.45 15.03 -0.68
CA THR A 234 26.89 14.83 -0.90
C THR A 234 27.70 15.78 0.00
N ALA A 235 29.00 15.49 0.18
CA ALA A 235 29.91 16.39 0.90
C ALA A 235 30.01 17.79 0.25
N ALA A 236 29.75 17.88 -1.06
CA ALA A 236 29.68 19.14 -1.80
C ALA A 236 28.34 19.89 -1.63
N GLY A 237 27.40 19.35 -0.84
CA GLY A 237 26.08 19.94 -0.60
C GLY A 237 25.06 19.68 -1.71
N GLU A 238 25.37 18.80 -2.67
CA GLU A 238 24.41 18.42 -3.72
C GLU A 238 23.35 17.47 -3.20
N LEU A 239 22.12 17.65 -3.67
CA LEU A 239 20.98 16.84 -3.28
C LEU A 239 20.60 15.85 -4.37
N ILE A 240 20.63 14.56 -4.02
CA ILE A 240 20.26 13.44 -4.88
C ILE A 240 19.06 12.73 -4.28
N PHE A 241 17.97 12.71 -5.03
CA PHE A 241 16.72 12.05 -4.66
C PHE A 241 16.74 10.60 -5.11
N LEU A 242 16.79 9.69 -4.15
CA LEU A 242 16.68 8.25 -4.32
C LEU A 242 15.23 7.82 -4.15
N TYR A 243 14.74 6.99 -5.06
CA TYR A 243 13.43 6.37 -4.92
C TYR A 243 13.42 4.94 -5.44
N ARG A 244 12.74 4.04 -4.73
CA ARG A 244 12.51 2.66 -5.20
C ARG A 244 11.33 2.62 -6.17
N ARG A 245 11.61 2.43 -7.46
CA ARG A 245 10.58 2.21 -8.48
C ARG A 245 10.23 0.73 -8.54
N ARG A 246 8.99 0.42 -8.14
CA ARG A 246 8.41 -0.93 -8.22
C ARG A 246 7.77 -1.14 -9.60
N SER A 247 8.10 -2.24 -10.26
CA SER A 247 7.45 -2.68 -11.51
C SER A 247 5.96 -3.01 -11.29
N PHE A 248 5.22 -3.27 -12.36
CA PHE A 248 3.82 -3.70 -12.28
C PHE A 248 3.67 -5.00 -11.48
N LEU A 249 4.49 -6.00 -11.78
CA LEU A 249 4.46 -7.28 -11.08
C LEU A 249 4.85 -7.13 -9.61
N ALA A 250 5.88 -6.33 -9.28
CA ALA A 250 6.23 -6.06 -7.89
C ALA A 250 5.10 -5.32 -7.13
N ARG A 251 4.42 -4.37 -7.77
CA ARG A 251 3.28 -3.69 -7.15
C ARG A 251 2.10 -4.63 -6.93
N LEU A 252 1.86 -5.55 -7.86
CA LEU A 252 0.77 -6.51 -7.77
C LEU A 252 1.05 -7.60 -6.73
N ALA A 253 2.27 -8.14 -6.68
CA ALA A 253 2.67 -9.13 -5.68
C ALA A 253 2.60 -8.57 -4.25
N LEU A 254 2.99 -7.31 -4.06
CA LEU A 254 2.90 -6.62 -2.77
C LEU A 254 1.51 -6.00 -2.50
N ALA A 255 0.56 -6.10 -3.44
CA ALA A 255 -0.79 -5.59 -3.23
C ALA A 255 -1.61 -6.55 -2.37
N ASP A 256 -2.69 -6.02 -1.79
CA ASP A 256 -3.66 -6.81 -1.04
C ASP A 256 -4.23 -7.97 -1.89
N GLY A 257 -4.56 -9.09 -1.25
CA GLY A 257 -5.04 -10.30 -1.93
C GLY A 257 -6.25 -10.03 -2.83
N ALA A 258 -7.17 -9.19 -2.35
CA ALA A 258 -8.34 -8.75 -3.13
C ALA A 258 -7.95 -8.03 -4.44
N VAL A 259 -6.88 -7.22 -4.44
CA VAL A 259 -6.40 -6.55 -5.66
C VAL A 259 -5.80 -7.55 -6.64
N GLN A 260 -5.12 -8.58 -6.13
CA GLN A 260 -4.60 -9.68 -6.95
C GLN A 260 -5.75 -10.48 -7.59
N ASP A 261 -6.83 -10.73 -6.84
CA ASP A 261 -8.04 -11.39 -7.36
C ASP A 261 -8.73 -10.52 -8.42
N PHE A 262 -8.92 -9.22 -8.16
CA PHE A 262 -9.50 -8.30 -9.14
C PHE A 262 -8.68 -8.27 -10.43
N PHE A 263 -7.34 -8.28 -10.33
CA PHE A 263 -6.50 -8.36 -11.50
C PHE A 263 -6.69 -9.68 -12.25
N ARG A 264 -6.74 -10.82 -11.54
CA ARG A 264 -6.96 -12.14 -12.15
C ARG A 264 -8.27 -12.19 -12.93
N GLU A 265 -9.35 -11.67 -12.35
CA GLU A 265 -10.67 -11.64 -13.00
C GLU A 265 -10.70 -10.73 -14.22
N VAL A 266 -10.20 -9.49 -14.11
CA VAL A 266 -10.16 -8.56 -15.25
C VAL A 266 -9.24 -9.06 -16.36
N ARG A 267 -8.09 -9.63 -16.00
CA ARG A 267 -7.15 -10.25 -16.97
C ARG A 267 -7.81 -11.41 -17.70
N ALA A 268 -8.47 -12.31 -16.97
CA ALA A 268 -9.16 -13.45 -17.55
C ALA A 268 -10.26 -13.00 -18.51
N ALA A 269 -11.06 -11.99 -18.14
CA ALA A 269 -12.11 -11.45 -18.99
C ALA A 269 -11.59 -10.76 -20.25
N LEU A 270 -10.45 -10.06 -20.19
CA LEU A 270 -9.86 -9.44 -21.39
C LEU A 270 -9.24 -10.47 -22.33
N LEU A 271 -8.63 -11.52 -21.78
CA LEU A 271 -7.96 -12.58 -22.54
C LEU A 271 -8.89 -13.73 -22.94
N SER A 272 -10.15 -13.74 -22.50
CA SER A 272 -11.19 -14.63 -23.02
C SER A 272 -11.76 -14.18 -24.36
N PHE A 273 -11.13 -13.21 -25.02
CA PHE A 273 -11.49 -12.77 -26.36
C PHE A 273 -10.37 -13.12 -27.35
N ALA A 274 -10.74 -13.72 -28.48
CA ALA A 274 -9.83 -14.15 -29.51
C ALA A 274 -9.06 -12.96 -30.09
N GLY A 275 -7.75 -13.13 -30.29
CA GLY A 275 -6.87 -12.10 -30.87
C GLY A 275 -6.40 -11.02 -29.90
N VAL A 276 -6.85 -11.03 -28.63
CA VAL A 276 -6.34 -10.13 -27.60
C VAL A 276 -4.99 -10.63 -27.08
N ARG A 277 -3.98 -9.76 -27.13
CA ARG A 277 -2.62 -10.03 -26.65
C ARG A 277 -2.32 -9.20 -25.41
N GLU A 278 -1.68 -9.83 -24.42
CA GLU A 278 -1.16 -9.17 -23.22
C GLU A 278 0.29 -8.76 -23.40
N ARG A 279 0.62 -7.54 -22.97
CA ARG A 279 1.99 -7.06 -22.83
C ARG A 279 2.17 -6.46 -21.45
N ILE A 280 3.05 -7.05 -20.65
CA ILE A 280 3.41 -6.54 -19.33
C ILE A 280 4.61 -5.62 -19.44
N GLY A 281 4.46 -4.38 -18.96
CA GLY A 281 5.54 -3.42 -18.83
C GLY A 281 5.72 -2.95 -17.37
N TRP A 282 6.72 -2.11 -17.14
CA TRP A 282 7.01 -1.55 -15.81
C TRP A 282 5.83 -0.78 -15.21
N GLY A 283 5.12 -0.01 -16.04
CA GLY A 283 3.99 0.82 -15.61
C GLY A 283 2.67 0.06 -15.47
N GLY A 284 2.52 -1.09 -16.11
CA GLY A 284 1.24 -1.80 -16.15
C GLY A 284 1.18 -2.89 -17.21
N ALA A 285 0.07 -3.62 -17.24
CA ALA A 285 -0.29 -4.52 -18.32
C ALA A 285 -1.09 -3.77 -19.39
N SER A 286 -0.82 -4.04 -20.66
CA SER A 286 -1.58 -3.51 -21.80
C SER A 286 -2.17 -4.66 -22.59
N TYR A 287 -3.42 -4.50 -23.02
CA TYR A 287 -4.18 -5.48 -23.77
C TYR A 287 -4.54 -4.87 -25.12
N ALA A 288 -4.18 -5.55 -26.21
CA ALA A 288 -4.39 -5.05 -27.55
C ALA A 288 -4.94 -6.15 -28.46
N ALA A 289 -5.85 -5.79 -29.36
CA ALA A 289 -6.32 -6.64 -30.45
C ALA A 289 -5.82 -6.04 -31.77
N GLY A 290 -4.95 -6.77 -32.47
CA GLY A 290 -4.30 -6.28 -33.68
C GLY A 290 -3.50 -4.99 -33.40
N ARG A 291 -3.89 -3.88 -34.06
CA ARG A 291 -3.25 -2.56 -33.91
C ARG A 291 -3.89 -1.68 -32.82
N THR A 292 -5.03 -2.10 -32.28
CA THR A 292 -5.84 -1.30 -31.35
C THR A 292 -5.57 -1.69 -29.91
N THR A 293 -5.25 -0.73 -29.06
CA THR A 293 -5.15 -0.97 -27.61
C THR A 293 -6.53 -0.93 -27.00
N LEU A 294 -6.97 -2.04 -26.41
CA LEU A 294 -8.28 -2.19 -25.77
C LEU A 294 -8.27 -1.70 -24.32
N ALA A 295 -7.23 -2.07 -23.57
CA ALA A 295 -7.16 -1.76 -22.16
C ALA A 295 -5.72 -1.56 -21.66
N ARG A 296 -5.57 -0.78 -20.60
CA ARG A 296 -4.33 -0.67 -19.81
C ARG A 296 -4.66 -0.80 -18.33
N ILE A 297 -3.93 -1.66 -17.63
CA ILE A 297 -4.15 -1.95 -16.21
C ILE A 297 -2.90 -1.58 -15.41
N ALA A 298 -3.11 -0.90 -14.29
CA ALA A 298 -2.08 -0.61 -13.31
C ALA A 298 -2.55 -1.01 -11.90
N ALA A 299 -1.65 -1.58 -11.10
CA ALA A 299 -1.93 -1.96 -9.72
C ALA A 299 -1.40 -0.92 -8.72
N ASN A 300 -2.21 -0.58 -7.73
CA ASN A 300 -1.77 0.11 -6.51
C ASN A 300 -2.01 -0.82 -5.32
N ALA A 301 -1.42 -0.51 -4.16
CA ALA A 301 -1.52 -1.34 -2.96
C ALA A 301 -2.97 -1.75 -2.57
N LYS A 302 -3.94 -0.83 -2.73
CA LYS A 302 -5.35 -1.02 -2.32
C LYS A 302 -6.36 -0.88 -3.45
N SER A 303 -5.90 -0.79 -4.70
CA SER A 303 -6.83 -0.59 -5.83
C SER A 303 -6.21 -0.97 -7.15
N LEU A 304 -7.00 -1.58 -8.02
CA LEU A 304 -6.68 -1.74 -9.43
C LEU A 304 -7.17 -0.52 -10.22
N VAL A 305 -6.37 -0.01 -11.14
CA VAL A 305 -6.75 1.05 -12.08
C VAL A 305 -6.82 0.44 -13.46
N VAL A 306 -7.99 0.52 -14.08
CA VAL A 306 -8.25 -0.05 -15.41
C VAL A 306 -8.66 1.09 -16.33
N CYS A 307 -7.93 1.28 -17.42
CA CYS A 307 -8.27 2.22 -18.48
C CYS A 307 -8.76 1.43 -19.70
N LEU A 308 -9.92 1.79 -20.24
CA LEU A 308 -10.58 1.11 -21.35
C LEU A 308 -10.69 2.04 -22.58
N ALA A 309 -10.62 1.46 -23.77
CA ALA A 309 -10.83 2.12 -25.05
C ALA A 309 -12.32 2.31 -25.36
N LEU A 310 -13.01 3.00 -24.46
CA LEU A 310 -14.43 3.34 -24.60
C LEU A 310 -14.58 4.85 -24.77
N ASP A 311 -15.64 5.30 -25.44
CA ASP A 311 -16.01 6.71 -25.47
C ASP A 311 -16.49 7.15 -24.07
N PRO A 312 -15.91 8.20 -23.45
CA PRO A 312 -16.36 8.75 -22.18
C PRO A 312 -17.80 9.30 -22.19
N ARG A 313 -18.42 9.48 -23.36
CA ARG A 313 -19.81 9.96 -23.51
C ARG A 313 -20.83 8.84 -23.71
N GLY A 314 -20.39 7.58 -23.75
CA GLY A 314 -21.27 6.43 -24.01
C GLY A 314 -22.26 6.15 -22.89
N ALA A 315 -23.47 5.74 -23.26
CA ALA A 315 -24.56 5.41 -22.32
C ALA A 315 -24.22 4.24 -21.38
N TYR A 316 -23.34 3.32 -21.80
CA TYR A 316 -22.86 2.20 -20.98
C TYR A 316 -22.08 2.63 -19.72
N LEU A 317 -21.69 3.91 -19.60
CA LEU A 317 -21.05 4.44 -18.40
C LEU A 317 -22.07 4.93 -17.35
N ALA A 318 -23.36 4.86 -17.62
CA ALA A 318 -24.40 5.25 -16.68
C ALA A 318 -24.25 4.46 -15.36
N GLY A 319 -24.11 5.18 -14.24
CA GLY A 319 -23.91 4.59 -12.92
C GLY A 319 -22.49 4.09 -12.62
N VAL A 320 -21.54 4.20 -13.56
CA VAL A 320 -20.13 3.81 -13.33
C VAL A 320 -19.30 5.01 -12.89
N HIS A 321 -18.51 4.84 -11.83
CA HIS A 321 -17.53 5.86 -11.43
C HIS A 321 -16.27 5.77 -12.30
N PHE A 322 -16.12 6.71 -13.23
CA PHE A 322 -14.94 6.82 -14.10
C PHE A 322 -14.36 8.24 -14.14
N ALA A 323 -13.16 8.37 -14.69
CA ALA A 323 -12.54 9.64 -15.02
C ALA A 323 -12.13 9.65 -16.50
N ASP A 324 -12.38 10.75 -17.20
CA ASP A 324 -11.96 10.95 -18.58
C ASP A 324 -10.48 11.38 -18.66
N LEU A 325 -9.69 10.61 -19.41
CA LEU A 325 -8.27 10.85 -19.68
C LEU A 325 -7.99 11.16 -21.16
N SER A 326 -9.00 11.42 -21.98
CA SER A 326 -8.89 11.75 -23.41
C SER A 326 -7.89 12.89 -23.68
N ALA A 327 -7.89 13.92 -22.82
CA ALA A 327 -6.98 15.06 -22.90
C ALA A 327 -5.50 14.72 -22.63
N ARG A 328 -5.17 13.49 -22.19
CA ARG A 328 -3.79 13.07 -21.91
C ARG A 328 -3.27 12.16 -23.01
N GLY A 329 -2.28 12.63 -23.78
CA GLY A 329 -1.74 11.89 -24.94
C GLY A 329 -1.43 10.41 -24.70
N ARG A 330 -0.86 10.03 -23.55
CA ARG A 330 -0.59 8.61 -23.20
C ARG A 330 -1.86 7.75 -23.08
N TYR A 331 -2.97 8.33 -22.69
CA TYR A 331 -4.25 7.65 -22.44
C TYR A 331 -5.30 8.00 -23.49
N ALA A 332 -4.96 8.76 -24.54
CA ALA A 332 -5.90 9.13 -25.60
C ALA A 332 -6.54 7.89 -26.26
N SER A 333 -5.79 6.79 -26.39
CA SER A 333 -6.28 5.53 -26.93
C SER A 333 -7.15 4.71 -25.95
N VAL A 334 -7.13 5.04 -24.65
CA VAL A 334 -7.86 4.34 -23.57
C VAL A 334 -8.38 5.37 -22.55
N PRO A 335 -9.33 6.23 -22.94
CA PRO A 335 -9.64 7.44 -22.20
C PRO A 335 -10.46 7.20 -20.92
N VAL A 336 -11.27 6.13 -20.87
CA VAL A 336 -12.12 5.85 -19.70
C VAL A 336 -11.31 5.15 -18.62
N ARG A 337 -11.04 5.85 -17.52
CA ARG A 337 -10.34 5.29 -16.35
C ARG A 337 -11.29 4.94 -15.23
N CYS A 338 -11.33 3.66 -14.87
CA CYS A 338 -12.05 3.12 -13.72
C CYS A 338 -11.08 2.74 -12.59
N LYS A 339 -11.50 2.96 -11.34
CA LYS A 339 -10.75 2.52 -10.15
C LYS A 339 -11.54 1.43 -9.44
N VAL A 340 -10.96 0.24 -9.35
CA VAL A 340 -11.55 -0.92 -8.67
C VAL A 340 -10.97 -1.01 -7.26
N THR A 341 -11.82 -0.82 -6.26
CA THR A 341 -11.49 -1.00 -4.83
C THR A 341 -12.30 -2.11 -4.17
N GLY A 342 -13.27 -2.69 -4.87
CA GLY A 342 -14.18 -3.70 -4.33
C GLY A 342 -15.05 -4.33 -5.42
N ARG A 343 -15.85 -5.34 -5.03
CA ARG A 343 -16.63 -6.19 -5.95
C ARG A 343 -17.58 -5.43 -6.87
N ARG A 344 -18.25 -4.37 -6.40
CA ARG A 344 -19.15 -3.55 -7.24
C ARG A 344 -18.39 -2.87 -8.38
N GLY A 345 -17.24 -2.28 -8.08
CA GLY A 345 -16.38 -1.65 -9.10
C GLY A 345 -15.80 -2.68 -10.06
N LEU A 346 -15.52 -3.89 -9.59
CA LEU A 346 -15.06 -4.99 -10.44
C LEU A 346 -16.16 -5.40 -11.43
N HIS A 347 -17.38 -5.66 -10.97
CA HIS A 347 -18.51 -6.03 -11.84
C HIS A 347 -18.76 -4.96 -12.90
N ALA A 348 -18.80 -3.67 -12.51
CA ALA A 348 -18.93 -2.57 -13.46
C ALA A 348 -17.83 -2.59 -14.53
N VAL A 349 -16.58 -2.86 -14.16
CA VAL A 349 -15.48 -2.98 -15.13
C VAL A 349 -15.63 -4.20 -16.03
N LEU A 350 -16.06 -5.35 -15.50
CA LEU A 350 -16.29 -6.55 -16.30
C LEU A 350 -17.42 -6.34 -17.32
N ASP A 351 -18.50 -5.65 -16.93
CA ASP A 351 -19.58 -5.29 -17.85
C ASP A 351 -19.09 -4.34 -18.95
N LEU A 352 -18.27 -3.35 -18.60
CA LEU A 352 -17.63 -2.49 -19.59
C LEU A 352 -16.66 -3.25 -20.52
N VAL A 353 -15.99 -4.29 -20.02
CA VAL A 353 -15.13 -5.16 -20.85
C VAL A 353 -15.97 -5.96 -21.85
N ARG A 354 -17.14 -6.47 -21.45
CA ARG A 354 -18.09 -7.13 -22.36
C ARG A 354 -18.60 -6.17 -23.43
N GLU A 355 -18.94 -4.94 -23.03
CA GLU A 355 -19.38 -3.92 -23.98
C GLU A 355 -18.27 -3.50 -24.94
N LEU A 356 -17.03 -3.36 -24.44
CA LEU A 356 -15.85 -3.12 -25.27
C LEU A 356 -15.67 -4.22 -26.32
N ALA A 357 -15.83 -5.49 -25.93
CA ALA A 357 -15.73 -6.61 -26.86
C ALA A 357 -16.84 -6.58 -27.92
N ARG A 358 -18.07 -6.21 -27.54
CA ARG A 358 -19.20 -6.01 -28.47
C ARG A 358 -18.89 -4.93 -29.49
N LEU A 359 -18.38 -3.77 -29.04
CA LEU A 359 -18.03 -2.64 -29.91
C LEU A 359 -16.89 -2.95 -30.88
N HIS A 360 -15.94 -3.81 -30.47
CA HIS A 360 -14.83 -4.26 -31.30
C HIS A 360 -15.10 -5.60 -32.03
N ALA A 361 -16.33 -6.11 -31.98
CA ALA A 361 -16.75 -7.38 -32.58
C ALA A 361 -15.80 -8.56 -32.27
N LEU A 362 -15.34 -8.65 -31.01
CA LEU A 362 -14.39 -9.69 -30.60
C LEU A 362 -15.14 -11.00 -30.31
N ALA A 363 -14.66 -12.09 -30.90
CA ALA A 363 -15.16 -13.43 -30.60
C ALA A 363 -14.63 -13.94 -29.25
N GLY A 364 -15.43 -14.74 -28.54
CA GLY A 364 -15.00 -15.39 -27.31
C GLY A 364 -13.98 -16.51 -27.56
N CYS A 365 -13.10 -16.74 -26.59
CA CYS A 365 -12.19 -17.89 -26.54
C CYS A 365 -12.06 -18.41 -25.10
N ALA A 366 -11.42 -19.56 -24.94
CA ALA A 366 -11.16 -20.12 -23.62
C ALA A 366 -10.35 -19.13 -22.74
N PRO A 367 -10.66 -19.03 -21.44
CA PRO A 367 -9.92 -18.16 -20.53
C PRO A 367 -8.48 -18.67 -20.37
N PRO A 368 -7.49 -17.77 -20.22
CA PRO A 368 -6.11 -18.17 -20.00
C PRO A 368 -5.92 -18.75 -18.60
N ALA A 369 -4.80 -19.47 -18.41
CA ALA A 369 -4.35 -19.86 -17.09
C ALA A 369 -4.11 -18.62 -16.18
N PRO A 370 -4.30 -18.76 -14.86
CA PRO A 370 -3.97 -17.72 -13.90
C PRO A 370 -2.52 -17.25 -14.07
N PRO A 371 -2.24 -15.93 -13.94
CA PRO A 371 -0.88 -15.43 -14.00
C PRO A 371 -0.08 -15.94 -12.80
N GLU A 372 1.12 -16.44 -13.06
CA GLU A 372 2.08 -16.76 -12.01
C GLU A 372 2.66 -15.45 -11.45
N LEU A 373 2.35 -15.15 -10.19
CA LEU A 373 2.85 -13.96 -9.51
C LEU A 373 4.14 -14.29 -8.74
N PRO A 374 5.13 -13.37 -8.74
CA PRO A 374 6.31 -13.56 -7.91
C PRO A 374 5.94 -13.52 -6.42
N PRO A 375 6.75 -14.14 -5.54
CA PRO A 375 6.50 -14.13 -4.11
C PRO A 375 6.45 -12.69 -3.56
N PRO A 376 5.60 -12.42 -2.56
CA PRO A 376 5.41 -11.08 -1.98
C PRO A 376 6.56 -10.68 -1.04
N ASP A 377 7.81 -10.95 -1.43
CA ASP A 377 9.00 -10.58 -0.66
C ASP A 377 9.77 -9.44 -1.37
N PRO A 378 9.86 -8.24 -0.78
CA PRO A 378 10.61 -7.12 -1.34
C PRO A 378 12.07 -7.44 -1.69
N ARG A 379 12.75 -8.34 -0.96
CA ARG A 379 14.15 -8.71 -1.21
C ARG A 379 14.27 -9.51 -2.51
N LEU A 380 13.50 -10.59 -2.62
CA LEU A 380 13.43 -11.41 -3.83
C LEU A 380 12.97 -10.61 -5.05
N LEU A 381 12.06 -9.66 -4.87
CA LEU A 381 11.61 -8.77 -5.95
C LEU A 381 12.72 -7.81 -6.41
N ALA A 382 13.60 -7.37 -5.50
CA ALA A 382 14.76 -6.55 -5.86
C ALA A 382 15.82 -7.39 -6.59
N GLU A 383 16.13 -8.59 -6.10
CA GLU A 383 17.07 -9.54 -6.73
C GLU A 383 16.62 -9.93 -8.15
N ARG A 384 15.31 -10.15 -8.34
CA ARG A 384 14.71 -10.40 -9.67
C ARG A 384 14.65 -9.15 -10.56
N GLY A 385 15.18 -8.01 -10.12
CA GLY A 385 15.20 -6.75 -10.87
C GLY A 385 13.81 -6.12 -11.08
N LEU A 386 12.79 -6.55 -10.31
CA LEU A 386 11.41 -6.04 -10.36
C LEU A 386 11.23 -4.79 -9.50
N ILE A 387 12.14 -4.53 -8.58
CA ILE A 387 12.27 -3.27 -7.83
C ILE A 387 13.65 -2.70 -8.16
N ARG A 388 13.68 -1.46 -8.67
CA ARG A 388 14.93 -0.74 -8.95
C ARG A 388 15.04 0.51 -8.10
N VAL A 389 16.25 0.79 -7.63
CA VAL A 389 16.56 2.10 -7.06
C VAL A 389 16.82 3.04 -8.24
N VAL A 390 16.19 4.21 -8.20
CA VAL A 390 16.42 5.25 -9.19
C VAL A 390 16.89 6.49 -8.45
N ALA A 391 18.00 7.04 -8.93
CA ALA A 391 18.63 8.23 -8.37
C ALA A 391 18.50 9.39 -9.35
N ARG A 392 18.11 10.56 -8.84
CA ARG A 392 17.92 11.78 -9.64
C ARG A 392 18.46 12.99 -8.90
N ARG A 393 19.20 13.86 -9.59
CA ARG A 393 19.65 15.16 -9.06
C ARG A 393 18.47 16.13 -8.95
N GLU A 394 18.64 17.25 -8.27
CA GLU A 394 17.63 18.32 -8.16
C GLU A 394 17.15 18.84 -9.53
N ASN A 395 18.05 18.86 -10.52
CA ASN A 395 17.78 19.26 -11.91
C ASN A 395 17.00 18.21 -12.71
N GLY A 396 16.90 16.98 -12.20
CA GLY A 396 16.21 15.86 -12.85
C GLY A 396 17.12 14.90 -13.62
N ASP A 397 18.42 15.15 -13.65
CA ASP A 397 19.39 14.27 -14.32
C ASP A 397 19.51 12.93 -13.59
N PRO A 398 19.55 11.80 -14.33
CA PRO A 398 19.78 10.49 -13.73
C PRO A 398 21.18 10.43 -13.14
N VAL A 399 21.30 9.83 -11.96
CA VAL A 399 22.59 9.47 -11.35
C VAL A 399 22.77 7.97 -11.58
N ALA A 400 23.93 7.58 -12.12
CA ALA A 400 24.24 6.17 -12.36
C ALA A 400 24.44 5.42 -11.03
N GLU A 401 24.35 4.09 -11.06
CA GLU A 401 24.48 3.29 -9.84
C GLU A 401 25.91 3.31 -9.29
N GLU A 402 26.89 3.34 -10.19
CA GLU A 402 28.32 3.44 -9.87
C GLU A 402 28.64 4.80 -9.24
N GLU A 403 28.09 5.87 -9.81
CA GLU A 403 28.22 7.23 -9.29
C GLU A 403 27.57 7.36 -7.91
N LEU A 404 26.38 6.79 -7.74
CA LEU A 404 25.69 6.76 -6.44
C LEU A 404 26.52 6.02 -5.39
N ARG A 405 27.14 4.90 -5.77
CA ARG A 405 28.00 4.12 -4.88
C ARG A 405 29.24 4.91 -4.47
N ALA A 406 29.91 5.57 -5.41
CA ALA A 406 31.06 6.41 -5.12
C ALA A 406 30.70 7.56 -4.16
N LEU A 407 29.52 8.18 -4.31
CA LEU A 407 29.06 9.23 -3.41
C LEU A 407 28.79 8.73 -1.99
N LEU A 408 28.25 7.52 -1.84
CA LEU A 408 28.08 6.88 -0.53
C LEU A 408 29.43 6.57 0.12
N GLU A 409 30.39 6.05 -0.64
CA GLU A 409 31.76 5.77 -0.17
C GLU A 409 32.50 7.06 0.22
N ALA A 410 32.23 8.18 -0.47
CA ALA A 410 32.74 9.51 -0.15
C ALA A 410 32.08 10.16 1.08
N GLY A 411 31.23 9.44 1.82
CA GLY A 411 30.63 9.92 3.06
C GLY A 411 29.36 10.76 2.88
N ALA A 412 28.64 10.60 1.77
CA ALA A 412 27.34 11.27 1.61
C ALA A 412 26.34 10.82 2.68
N THR A 413 25.57 11.78 3.20
CA THR A 413 24.57 11.51 4.23
C THR A 413 23.25 11.10 3.58
N LEU A 414 22.65 10.02 4.08
CA LEU A 414 21.37 9.51 3.59
C LEU A 414 20.26 9.81 4.59
N GLU A 415 19.36 10.71 4.22
CA GLU A 415 18.21 11.10 5.05
C GLU A 415 16.89 10.65 4.42
N LYS A 416 15.85 10.43 5.24
CA LYS A 416 14.50 10.19 4.73
C LYS A 416 13.84 11.54 4.44
N PHE A 417 13.19 11.70 3.29
CA PHE A 417 12.47 12.93 2.96
C PHE A 417 10.99 12.67 2.61
N SER A 418 10.13 13.64 2.93
CA SER A 418 8.71 13.58 2.56
C SER A 418 8.50 13.91 1.08
N SER A 419 7.53 13.25 0.44
CA SER A 419 6.98 13.63 -0.88
C SER A 419 6.86 15.14 -1.09
N ALA A 420 6.30 15.84 -0.09
CA ALA A 420 6.06 17.27 -0.15
C ALA A 420 7.35 18.10 -0.19
N PHE A 421 8.42 17.60 0.44
CA PHE A 421 9.74 18.24 0.42
C PHE A 421 10.33 18.20 -1.00
N ALA A 422 10.34 17.05 -1.66
CA ALA A 422 10.85 16.98 -3.03
C ALA A 422 9.99 17.74 -4.04
N LEU A 423 8.66 17.80 -3.84
CA LEU A 423 7.79 18.60 -4.71
C LEU A 423 8.05 20.11 -4.64
N ARG A 424 8.51 20.61 -3.50
CA ARG A 424 8.84 22.04 -3.33
C ARG A 424 10.18 22.40 -3.95
N ARG A 425 11.09 21.44 -4.01
CA ARG A 425 12.49 21.67 -4.37
C ARG A 425 12.80 21.28 -5.82
N MET A 426 12.35 20.10 -6.25
CA MET A 426 12.50 19.69 -7.63
C MET A 426 11.53 20.43 -8.56
N ARG A 427 11.96 20.70 -9.79
CA ARG A 427 11.15 21.35 -10.82
C ARG A 427 10.71 20.37 -11.92
N GLY A 428 9.59 20.68 -12.56
CA GLY A 428 9.21 20.15 -13.87
C GLY A 428 9.21 18.61 -13.99
N ARG A 429 10.01 18.08 -14.93
CA ARG A 429 10.02 16.64 -15.29
C ARG A 429 10.47 15.73 -14.14
N ALA A 430 11.39 16.17 -13.29
CA ALA A 430 11.94 15.39 -12.16
C ALA A 430 10.84 14.96 -11.17
N VAL A 431 9.91 15.87 -10.87
CA VAL A 431 8.78 15.66 -9.95
C VAL A 431 7.84 14.54 -10.40
N ARG A 432 7.61 14.43 -11.72
CA ARG A 432 6.67 13.46 -12.29
C ARG A 432 7.12 12.01 -12.05
N PHE A 433 8.41 11.77 -11.93
CA PHE A 433 8.96 10.43 -11.68
C PHE A 433 8.80 10.00 -10.22
N LEU A 434 8.92 10.94 -9.26
CA LEU A 434 8.75 10.62 -7.84
C LEU A 434 7.33 10.18 -7.50
N LEU A 435 6.32 10.85 -8.06
CA LEU A 435 4.91 10.61 -7.72
C LEU A 435 4.35 9.28 -8.29
N GLY A 436 5.09 8.60 -9.15
CA GLY A 436 4.65 7.39 -9.83
C GLY A 436 3.74 7.67 -11.03
N GLU A 437 3.74 6.74 -11.99
CA GLU A 437 2.98 6.84 -13.25
C GLU A 437 1.47 6.81 -13.00
N GLY A 438 0.87 7.99 -12.78
CA GLY A 438 -0.57 8.14 -12.54
C GLY A 438 -0.93 9.27 -11.58
N ALA A 439 0.03 9.72 -10.79
CA ALA A 439 -0.08 10.91 -9.97
C ALA A 439 0.41 12.12 -10.78
N SER A 440 -0.48 12.66 -11.62
CA SER A 440 -0.46 14.11 -11.76
C SER A 440 -0.64 14.68 -10.36
N PRO A 441 0.06 15.75 -9.94
CA PRO A 441 -0.40 16.48 -8.77
C PRO A 441 -1.89 16.72 -9.00
N ARG A 442 -2.74 16.08 -8.18
CA ARG A 442 -4.14 16.46 -8.16
C ARG A 442 -4.07 17.94 -7.80
N PRO A 443 -4.63 18.87 -8.59
CA PRO A 443 -4.96 20.15 -8.02
C PRO A 443 -5.79 19.78 -6.79
N VAL A 444 -5.20 20.00 -5.61
CA VAL A 444 -5.89 19.75 -4.36
C VAL A 444 -7.17 20.55 -4.52
N PRO A 445 -8.37 19.93 -4.53
CA PRO A 445 -9.58 20.72 -4.66
C PRO A 445 -9.49 21.74 -3.55
N ALA A 446 -9.42 23.02 -3.93
CA ALA A 446 -9.44 24.09 -2.97
C ALA A 446 -10.71 23.84 -2.16
N ARG A 447 -10.55 23.39 -0.91
CA ARG A 447 -11.68 23.13 -0.03
C ARG A 447 -12.51 24.41 -0.08
N SER A 448 -13.81 24.27 -0.35
CA SER A 448 -14.77 25.37 -0.38
C SER A 448 -15.03 25.89 1.04
N SER A 449 -13.98 26.28 1.74
CA SER A 449 -14.03 27.40 2.67
C SER A 449 -13.81 28.63 1.82
N ALA A 450 -14.79 29.53 1.81
CA ALA A 450 -14.70 30.91 1.35
C ALA A 450 -13.23 31.37 1.27
N ALA A 451 -12.68 31.49 0.06
CA ALA A 451 -11.24 31.48 -0.17
C ALA A 451 -10.58 32.63 0.60
N ARG A 452 -9.92 32.32 1.72
CA ARG A 452 -9.17 33.31 2.52
C ARG A 452 -7.92 33.68 1.72
N ALA A 453 -7.86 34.92 1.25
CA ALA A 453 -6.71 35.42 0.52
C ALA A 453 -5.61 35.86 1.50
N LEU A 454 -4.36 35.52 1.20
CA LEU A 454 -3.19 35.96 1.96
C LEU A 454 -2.52 37.08 1.19
N VAL A 455 -2.37 38.25 1.80
CA VAL A 455 -1.75 39.42 1.16
C VAL A 455 -0.62 39.94 2.05
N ASN A 456 0.50 40.32 1.44
CA ASN A 456 1.67 40.79 2.15
C ASN A 456 1.73 42.33 2.15
N LEU A 457 2.32 42.92 3.20
CA LEU A 457 2.44 44.39 3.31
C LEU A 457 3.29 45.02 2.20
N ASP A 458 4.35 44.35 1.74
CA ASP A 458 5.15 44.82 0.60
C ASP A 458 4.33 44.99 -0.69
N THR A 459 3.48 44.02 -1.01
CA THR A 459 2.59 44.06 -2.18
C THR A 459 1.57 45.18 -2.07
N ILE A 460 1.08 45.48 -0.87
CA ILE A 460 0.17 46.61 -0.63
C ILE A 460 0.95 47.93 -0.77
N ALA A 461 2.14 48.04 -0.17
CA ALA A 461 2.95 49.25 -0.25
C ALA A 461 3.33 49.61 -1.70
N ALA A 462 3.52 48.62 -2.58
CA ALA A 462 3.79 48.83 -4.00
C ALA A 462 2.57 49.35 -4.78
N CYS A 463 1.36 48.92 -4.42
CA CYS A 463 0.15 49.20 -5.20
C CYS A 463 -0.67 50.41 -4.72
N PHE A 464 -0.43 50.88 -3.49
CA PHE A 464 -1.20 51.96 -2.86
C PHE A 464 -0.34 53.21 -2.58
N ALA A 465 -0.99 54.38 -2.61
CA ALA A 465 -0.37 55.66 -2.29
C ALA A 465 -0.23 55.84 -0.76
N ASP A 466 0.60 56.80 -0.34
CA ASP A 466 0.74 57.13 1.08
C ASP A 466 -0.55 57.71 1.65
N GLY A 467 -0.95 57.28 2.84
CA GLY A 467 -2.22 57.62 3.47
C GLY A 467 -3.46 56.89 2.93
N ALA A 468 -3.32 55.98 1.96
CA ALA A 468 -4.46 55.31 1.34
C ALA A 468 -5.17 54.34 2.29
N ARG A 469 -6.49 54.21 2.11
CA ARG A 469 -7.33 53.19 2.75
C ARG A 469 -7.35 51.93 1.87
N VAL A 470 -7.07 50.78 2.49
CA VAL A 470 -6.93 49.48 1.82
C VAL A 470 -8.02 48.55 2.34
N ASP A 471 -9.05 48.36 1.52
CA ASP A 471 -10.21 47.52 1.81
C ASP A 471 -10.25 46.30 0.87
N LEU A 472 -11.07 45.29 1.21
CA LEU A 472 -11.25 44.06 0.42
C LEU A 472 -11.61 44.33 -1.06
N GLU A 473 -12.40 45.36 -1.33
CA GLU A 473 -12.82 45.75 -2.69
C GLU A 473 -11.65 46.35 -3.47
N THR A 474 -10.93 47.29 -2.88
CA THR A 474 -9.74 47.91 -3.49
C THR A 474 -8.64 46.89 -3.80
N LEU A 475 -8.47 45.88 -2.94
CA LEU A 475 -7.54 44.77 -3.16
C LEU A 475 -7.97 43.86 -4.33
N ARG A 476 -9.28 43.73 -4.56
CA ARG A 476 -9.83 42.97 -5.70
C ARG A 476 -9.68 43.75 -7.01
N GLU A 477 -9.92 45.05 -7.00
CA GLU A 477 -9.73 45.93 -8.18
C GLU A 477 -8.28 45.93 -8.65
N LYS A 478 -7.33 45.98 -7.70
CA LYS A 478 -5.89 45.91 -7.98
C LYS A 478 -5.39 44.50 -8.34
N GLY A 479 -6.27 43.50 -8.34
CA GLY A 479 -5.94 42.11 -8.69
C GLY A 479 -5.05 41.39 -7.67
N LEU A 480 -4.87 41.94 -6.47
CA LEU A 480 -4.08 41.33 -5.39
C LEU A 480 -4.83 40.16 -4.74
N ILE A 481 -6.17 40.15 -4.87
CA ILE A 481 -7.06 39.13 -4.34
C ILE A 481 -7.98 38.61 -5.45
N GLY A 482 -8.24 37.29 -5.46
CA GLY A 482 -9.15 36.68 -6.45
C GLY A 482 -10.61 37.13 -6.32
N ARG A 483 -11.34 37.18 -7.45
CA ARG A 483 -12.75 37.61 -7.54
C ARG A 483 -13.75 36.81 -6.68
N ARG A 484 -13.34 35.68 -6.10
CA ARG A 484 -14.16 34.81 -5.25
C ARG A 484 -13.72 34.79 -3.78
N ALA A 485 -12.67 35.51 -3.43
CA ALA A 485 -12.22 35.59 -2.05
C ALA A 485 -13.17 36.47 -1.23
N THR A 486 -13.57 35.98 -0.07
CA THR A 486 -14.58 36.60 0.81
C THR A 486 -14.00 37.13 2.11
N ALA A 487 -12.72 36.84 2.36
CA ALA A 487 -11.97 37.25 3.54
C ALA A 487 -10.49 37.36 3.19
N CYS A 488 -9.77 38.25 3.86
CA CYS A 488 -8.34 38.44 3.67
C CYS A 488 -7.57 38.43 4.99
N LYS A 489 -6.33 37.93 4.93
CA LYS A 489 -5.38 37.96 6.05
C LYS A 489 -4.09 38.66 5.63
N ILE A 490 -3.69 39.65 6.40
CA ILE A 490 -2.51 40.48 6.12
C ILE A 490 -1.27 39.94 6.83
N LEU A 491 -0.17 39.80 6.09
CA LEU A 491 1.09 39.23 6.55
C LEU A 491 2.24 40.25 6.50
N ALA A 492 3.18 40.08 7.43
CA ALA A 492 4.27 41.00 7.74
C ALA A 492 5.52 40.76 6.87
N ARG A 493 5.35 40.67 5.55
CA ARG A 493 6.49 40.44 4.64
C ARG A 493 6.93 41.75 3.98
N GLY A 494 8.24 41.97 4.00
CA GLY A 494 8.92 43.11 3.38
C GLY A 494 8.90 44.37 4.22
N ARG A 495 9.32 45.49 3.62
CA ARG A 495 9.36 46.81 4.27
C ARG A 495 8.09 47.57 3.93
N LEU A 496 7.55 48.27 4.93
CA LEU A 496 6.45 49.20 4.78
C LEU A 496 7.01 50.61 4.95
N ASP A 497 7.06 51.36 3.86
CA ASP A 497 7.63 52.72 3.84
C ASP A 497 6.54 53.81 3.82
N LYS A 498 5.28 53.41 3.75
CA LYS A 498 4.10 54.28 3.65
C LYS A 498 3.16 54.07 4.85
N VAL A 499 2.49 55.13 5.25
CA VAL A 499 1.44 55.15 6.27
C VAL A 499 0.14 54.69 5.62
N LEU A 500 -0.43 53.56 6.05
CA LEU A 500 -1.65 53.01 5.44
C LEU A 500 -2.71 52.71 6.49
N THR A 501 -3.98 52.87 6.11
CA THR A 501 -5.11 52.35 6.88
C THR A 501 -5.59 51.07 6.22
N VAL A 502 -5.36 49.92 6.84
CA VAL A 502 -5.66 48.61 6.26
C VAL A 502 -6.82 47.96 6.99
N GLU A 503 -7.84 47.54 6.25
CA GLU A 503 -9.02 46.86 6.75
C GLU A 503 -9.04 45.40 6.28
N ALA A 504 -9.04 44.46 7.21
CA ALA A 504 -9.03 43.03 6.91
C ALA A 504 -9.69 42.21 8.03
N GLU A 505 -10.13 40.99 7.73
CA GLU A 505 -10.68 40.09 8.74
C GLU A 505 -9.63 39.62 9.76
N GLU A 506 -8.38 39.45 9.32
CA GLU A 506 -7.32 38.94 10.18
C GLU A 506 -5.96 39.59 9.86
N PHE A 507 -5.16 39.86 10.88
CA PHE A 507 -3.79 40.33 10.72
C PHE A 507 -2.83 39.39 11.45
N SER A 508 -1.64 39.24 10.86
CA SER A 508 -0.47 38.74 11.58
C SER A 508 -0.10 39.71 12.70
N ARG A 509 0.27 39.20 13.88
CA ARG A 509 0.79 40.03 14.99
C ARG A 509 1.97 40.90 14.57
N ALA A 510 2.82 40.39 13.68
CA ALA A 510 3.94 41.16 13.13
C ALA A 510 3.47 42.24 12.15
N ALA A 511 2.36 42.03 11.44
CA ALA A 511 1.84 42.99 10.47
C ALA A 511 1.20 44.17 11.19
N GLU A 512 0.42 43.90 12.24
CA GLU A 512 -0.14 44.95 13.11
C GLU A 512 0.95 45.82 13.71
N ARG A 513 2.04 45.20 14.19
CA ARG A 513 3.20 45.92 14.72
C ARG A 513 3.87 46.80 13.66
N LEU A 514 4.09 46.30 12.45
CA LEU A 514 4.72 47.07 11.37
C LEU A 514 3.85 48.25 10.92
N ILE A 515 2.54 48.03 10.80
CA ILE A 515 1.58 49.10 10.46
C ILE A 515 1.60 50.17 11.55
N ALA A 516 1.49 49.77 12.83
CA ALA A 516 1.48 50.71 13.95
C ALA A 516 2.81 51.46 14.11
N GLN A 517 3.96 50.79 13.92
CA GLN A 517 5.29 51.41 14.01
C GLN A 517 5.48 52.49 12.93
N LYS A 518 4.83 52.34 11.77
CA LYS A 518 4.86 53.33 10.69
C LYS A 518 3.79 54.41 10.84
N GLY A 519 3.00 54.39 11.92
CA GLY A 519 1.92 55.37 12.16
C GLY A 519 0.63 55.07 11.39
N GLY A 520 0.52 53.90 10.76
CA GLY A 520 -0.70 53.45 10.08
C GLY A 520 -1.70 52.81 11.05
N LYS A 521 -2.89 52.48 10.54
CA LYS A 521 -3.99 51.91 11.35
C LYS A 521 -4.46 50.57 10.77
N ALA A 522 -4.49 49.53 11.60
CA ALA A 522 -5.03 48.22 11.25
C ALA A 522 -6.45 48.05 11.85
N VAL A 523 -7.47 47.89 11.01
CA VAL A 523 -8.87 47.74 11.42
C VAL A 523 -9.35 46.33 11.11
N ARG A 524 -9.81 45.61 12.14
CA ARG A 524 -10.33 44.24 12.00
C ARG A 524 -11.82 44.26 11.68
N VAL A 525 -12.19 43.83 10.49
CA VAL A 525 -13.60 43.76 10.06
C VAL A 525 -14.16 42.38 10.40
N HIS A 526 -15.20 42.30 11.24
CA HIS A 526 -15.87 41.04 11.56
C HIS A 526 -17.13 40.92 10.71
N LYS A 527 -17.25 39.86 9.90
CA LYS A 527 -18.54 39.50 9.31
C LYS A 527 -19.45 38.91 10.40
N GLY A 528 -20.57 39.59 10.66
CA GLY A 528 -21.71 38.97 11.34
C GLY A 528 -22.10 37.67 10.62
N LYS A 529 -22.32 36.63 11.42
CA LYS A 529 -22.64 35.28 10.96
C LYS A 529 -23.96 35.20 10.23
#